data_AF-A0A9D6JL17-F1
#
_entry.id   AF-A0A9D6JL17-F1
#
_cell.length_a   1.000
_cell.length_b   1.000
_cell.length_c   1.000
_cell.angle_alpha   90.00
_cell.angle_beta   90.00
_cell.angle_gamma   90.00
#
_symmetry.space_group_name_H-M   'P 1'
#
loop_
_entity.id
_entity.type
_entity.pdbx_description
1 polymer ?
#
loop_
_entity_poly.entity_id
_entity_poly.type
_entity_poly.pdbx_seq_one_letter_code
_entity_poly.pdbx_strand_id
1 'polypeptide(L)'
;MDLSSEDSLRLNVLLRQGLQAVRIDESRMTVHALTQRGEAKVSLNANCRPDQYVRNVKALFSSHSLGSPGGYPVYLKRWTRMGQAKDDSLEQLLLLGEEEAVVAVVHAAGLSDELARRAWWCMPTAENARRMLEKPAVVSGEMGPILAAFLVENLPFEEDALAMIDSVRAALQPGLISDEMRHSLWAKAKMKSAYYVGFLQALPDDLPAEVGAHVDYENLKQKLTDLVSLD
;
A
#
# COMPACT_ATOMS: atom_id res chain seq x y z
N MET A 1 -28.44 19.28 4.42
CA MET A 1 -28.18 20.36 3.46
C MET A 1 -27.52 19.74 2.26
N ASP A 2 -28.05 20.02 1.09
CA ASP A 2 -27.58 19.42 -0.16
C ASP A 2 -26.30 20.09 -0.64
N LEU A 3 -25.55 19.38 -1.48
CA LEU A 3 -24.40 19.91 -2.20
C LEU A 3 -24.82 21.13 -3.03
N SER A 4 -23.86 22.01 -3.36
CA SER A 4 -24.15 23.10 -4.29
C SER A 4 -24.65 22.52 -5.63
N SER A 5 -25.55 23.22 -6.33
CA SER A 5 -26.14 22.72 -7.57
C SER A 5 -25.07 22.44 -8.64
N GLU A 6 -24.04 23.29 -8.69
CA GLU A 6 -22.89 23.16 -9.57
C GLU A 6 -22.05 21.92 -9.24
N ASP A 7 -21.70 21.70 -7.97
CA ASP A 7 -20.92 20.53 -7.57
C ASP A 7 -21.74 19.24 -7.70
N SER A 8 -23.04 19.29 -7.38
CA SER A 8 -23.94 18.16 -7.57
C SER A 8 -23.95 17.71 -9.04
N LEU A 9 -24.05 18.65 -9.99
CA LEU A 9 -23.97 18.32 -11.41
C LEU A 9 -22.60 17.72 -11.78
N ARG A 10 -21.50 18.37 -11.37
CA ARG A 10 -20.13 17.92 -11.69
C ARG A 10 -19.83 16.52 -11.14
N LEU A 11 -20.21 16.27 -9.89
CA LEU A 11 -20.02 14.98 -9.23
C LEU A 11 -20.90 13.91 -9.87
N ASN A 12 -22.17 14.20 -10.21
CA ASN A 12 -23.02 13.25 -10.92
C ASN A 12 -22.53 12.92 -12.33
N VAL A 13 -21.92 13.90 -13.04
CA VAL A 13 -21.24 13.63 -14.31
C VAL A 13 -20.03 12.72 -14.10
N LEU A 14 -19.23 13.00 -13.06
CA LEU A 14 -18.06 12.20 -12.71
C LEU A 14 -18.42 10.73 -12.40
N LEU A 15 -19.51 10.50 -11.67
CA LEU A 15 -20.03 9.16 -11.35
C LEU A 15 -20.30 8.29 -12.60
N ARG A 16 -20.61 8.91 -13.74
CA ARG A 16 -20.91 8.20 -15.00
C ARG A 16 -19.68 7.88 -15.86
N GLN A 17 -18.48 8.29 -15.45
CA GLN A 17 -17.26 8.16 -16.26
C GLN A 17 -16.48 6.83 -16.05
N GLY A 18 -17.09 5.84 -15.39
CA GLY A 18 -16.42 4.58 -15.09
C GLY A 18 -15.32 4.78 -14.05
N LEU A 19 -15.72 5.11 -12.82
CA LEU A 19 -14.81 5.35 -11.70
C LEU A 19 -14.11 4.07 -11.27
N GLN A 20 -12.81 4.19 -10.99
CA GLN A 20 -11.96 3.14 -10.46
C GLN A 20 -11.58 3.40 -9.00
N ALA A 21 -11.30 4.66 -8.65
CA ALA A 21 -10.94 5.07 -7.29
C ALA A 21 -11.21 6.57 -7.08
N VAL A 22 -11.45 6.98 -5.83
CA VAL A 22 -11.71 8.37 -5.45
C VAL A 22 -10.85 8.73 -4.24
N ARG A 23 -10.24 9.92 -4.29
CA ARG A 23 -9.49 10.54 -3.21
C ARG A 23 -9.99 11.96 -2.99
N ILE A 24 -10.25 12.34 -1.74
CA ILE A 24 -10.74 13.67 -1.39
C ILE A 24 -9.66 14.39 -0.60
N ASP A 25 -9.19 15.52 -1.13
CA ASP A 25 -8.35 16.44 -0.38
C ASP A 25 -9.27 17.39 0.39
N GLU A 26 -9.45 17.11 1.68
CA GLU A 26 -10.34 17.89 2.56
C GLU A 26 -9.83 19.32 2.77
N SER A 27 -8.51 19.51 2.79
CA SER A 27 -7.89 20.84 2.99
C SER A 27 -8.06 21.72 1.76
N ARG A 28 -7.89 21.16 0.56
CA ARG A 28 -8.05 21.87 -0.72
C ARG A 28 -9.47 21.80 -1.26
N MET A 29 -10.39 21.16 -0.55
CA MET A 29 -11.78 20.96 -0.99
C MET A 29 -11.83 20.46 -2.44
N THR A 30 -11.09 19.39 -2.73
CA THR A 30 -10.93 18.87 -4.09
C THR A 30 -11.16 17.37 -4.13
N VAL A 31 -12.00 16.93 -5.05
CA VAL A 31 -12.18 15.51 -5.37
C VAL A 31 -11.26 15.16 -6.53
N HIS A 32 -10.42 14.17 -6.33
CA HIS A 32 -9.65 13.48 -7.35
C HIS A 32 -10.30 12.13 -7.62
N ALA A 33 -10.45 11.80 -8.90
CA ALA A 33 -11.00 10.52 -9.31
C ALA A 33 -10.14 9.89 -10.40
N LEU A 34 -9.85 8.61 -10.20
CA LEU A 34 -9.25 7.77 -11.21
C LEU A 34 -10.37 7.14 -12.04
N THR A 35 -10.36 7.37 -13.35
CA THR A 35 -11.33 6.82 -14.31
C THR A 35 -10.62 5.95 -15.34
N GLN A 36 -11.39 5.17 -16.11
CA GLN A 36 -10.84 4.41 -17.24
C GLN A 36 -10.13 5.29 -18.29
N ARG A 37 -10.46 6.58 -18.37
CA ARG A 37 -9.89 7.53 -19.35
C ARG A 37 -8.74 8.36 -18.79
N GLY A 38 -8.38 8.17 -17.52
CA GLY A 38 -7.36 8.94 -16.81
C GLY A 38 -7.91 9.64 -15.56
N GLU A 39 -7.18 10.65 -15.10
CA GLU A 39 -7.52 11.37 -13.87
C GLU A 39 -8.50 12.51 -14.14
N ALA A 40 -9.51 12.61 -13.27
CA ALA A 40 -10.45 13.71 -13.21
C ALA A 40 -10.33 14.46 -11.88
N LYS A 41 -10.55 15.77 -11.92
CA LYS A 41 -10.50 16.65 -10.75
C LYS A 41 -11.73 17.54 -10.70
N VAL A 42 -12.35 17.63 -9.52
CA VAL A 42 -13.47 18.52 -9.24
C VAL A 42 -13.14 19.36 -8.02
N SER A 43 -13.05 20.68 -8.19
CA SER A 43 -12.93 21.62 -7.06
C SER A 43 -14.32 21.84 -6.47
N LEU A 44 -14.44 21.67 -5.16
CA LEU A 44 -15.68 21.78 -4.41
C LEU A 44 -15.91 23.21 -3.93
N ASN A 45 -17.14 23.69 -4.12
CA ASN A 45 -17.63 24.98 -3.72
C ASN A 45 -18.60 24.79 -2.54
N ALA A 46 -18.04 24.70 -1.34
CA ALA A 46 -18.82 24.44 -0.13
C ALA A 46 -19.82 25.56 0.15
N ASN A 47 -21.10 25.19 0.25
CA ASN A 47 -22.19 26.09 0.67
C ASN A 47 -22.48 26.03 2.18
N CYS A 48 -21.76 25.17 2.91
CA CYS A 48 -21.88 24.98 4.35
C CYS A 48 -20.49 24.73 4.97
N ARG A 49 -20.44 24.32 6.24
CA ARG A 49 -19.17 24.01 6.92
C ARG A 49 -18.38 22.95 6.12
N PRO A 50 -17.07 23.14 5.86
CA PRO A 50 -16.26 22.23 5.04
C PRO A 50 -16.41 20.75 5.43
N ASP A 51 -16.27 20.41 6.71
CA ASP A 51 -16.39 19.04 7.20
C ASP A 51 -17.77 18.42 6.90
N GLN A 52 -18.83 19.22 7.03
CA GLN A 52 -20.19 18.78 6.71
C GLN A 52 -20.36 18.59 5.20
N TYR A 53 -19.75 19.47 4.41
CA TYR A 53 -19.77 19.39 2.96
C TYR A 53 -19.07 18.14 2.45
N VAL A 54 -17.86 17.86 2.97
CA VAL A 54 -17.09 16.65 2.69
C VAL A 54 -17.88 15.39 3.05
N ARG A 55 -18.56 15.37 4.22
CA ARG A 55 -19.46 14.27 4.59
C ARG A 55 -20.60 14.06 3.59
N ASN A 56 -21.18 15.14 3.06
CA ASN A 56 -22.24 15.03 2.05
C ASN A 56 -21.70 14.50 0.72
N VAL A 57 -20.48 14.89 0.32
CA VAL A 57 -19.80 14.35 -0.87
C VAL A 57 -19.53 12.86 -0.70
N LYS A 58 -18.98 12.44 0.45
CA LYS A 58 -18.77 11.02 0.80
C LYS A 58 -20.09 10.23 0.81
N ALA A 59 -21.17 10.83 1.31
CA ALA A 59 -22.50 10.22 1.25
C ALA A 59 -23.03 10.03 -0.18
N LEU A 60 -22.75 10.96 -1.10
CA LEU A 60 -23.09 10.82 -2.52
C LEU A 60 -22.33 9.66 -3.17
N PHE A 61 -21.02 9.55 -2.93
CA PHE A 61 -20.23 8.43 -3.45
C PHE A 61 -20.68 7.09 -2.88
N SER A 62 -20.96 7.04 -1.57
CA SER A 62 -21.46 5.85 -0.90
C SER A 62 -22.82 5.39 -1.42
N SER A 63 -23.75 6.32 -1.71
CA SER A 63 -25.05 5.97 -2.26
C SER A 63 -24.96 5.41 -3.67
N HIS A 64 -24.05 5.95 -4.50
CA HIS A 64 -23.80 5.46 -5.85
C HIS A 64 -23.13 4.07 -5.86
N SER A 65 -22.09 3.86 -5.04
CA SER A 65 -21.32 2.61 -5.08
C SER A 65 -22.02 1.43 -4.40
N LEU A 66 -22.80 1.67 -3.35
CA LEU A 66 -23.38 0.62 -2.50
C LEU A 66 -24.90 0.45 -2.63
N GLY A 67 -25.58 1.33 -3.38
CA GLY A 67 -27.02 1.24 -3.65
C GLY A 67 -27.92 1.27 -2.40
N SER A 68 -27.38 1.63 -1.22
CA SER A 68 -28.09 1.54 0.05
C SER A 68 -28.69 2.90 0.47
N PRO A 69 -29.99 2.99 0.77
CA PRO A 69 -30.65 4.24 1.18
C PRO A 69 -30.20 4.79 2.56
N GLY A 70 -29.41 4.02 3.33
CA GLY A 70 -29.08 4.33 4.72
C GLY A 70 -27.96 5.36 4.94
N GLY A 71 -27.26 5.76 3.88
CA GLY A 71 -26.23 6.80 3.91
C GLY A 71 -24.96 6.45 4.71
N TYR A 72 -23.93 7.27 4.47
CA TYR A 72 -22.71 7.36 5.26
C TYR A 72 -23.02 7.85 6.69
N PRO A 73 -22.38 7.34 7.77
CA PRO A 73 -21.25 6.41 7.87
C PRO A 73 -21.62 4.97 8.27
N VAL A 74 -22.89 4.57 8.13
CA VAL A 74 -23.40 3.30 8.69
C VAL A 74 -22.73 2.06 8.06
N TYR A 75 -22.22 2.18 6.83
CA TYR A 75 -21.60 1.07 6.09
C TYR A 75 -20.23 0.65 6.64
N LEU A 76 -19.33 1.60 6.93
CA LEU A 76 -17.98 1.30 7.44
C LEU A 76 -18.06 0.45 8.73
N LYS A 77 -19.00 0.77 9.62
CA LYS A 77 -19.24 0.03 10.89
C LYS A 77 -19.86 -1.35 10.69
N ARG A 78 -20.64 -1.56 9.62
CA ARG A 78 -21.21 -2.88 9.29
C ARG A 78 -20.16 -3.78 8.65
N TRP A 79 -19.29 -3.24 7.81
CA TRP A 79 -18.22 -4.01 7.17
C TRP A 79 -17.17 -4.51 8.17
N THR A 80 -16.74 -3.67 9.13
CA THR A 80 -15.82 -4.12 10.21
C THR A 80 -16.41 -5.25 11.05
N ARG A 81 -17.74 -5.37 11.13
CA ARG A 81 -18.45 -6.43 11.87
C ARG A 81 -18.71 -7.68 11.04
N MET A 82 -18.86 -7.53 9.72
CA MET A 82 -19.32 -8.59 8.83
C MET A 82 -18.12 -9.25 8.15
N GLY A 83 -17.11 -9.60 8.97
CA GLY A 83 -15.80 -10.10 8.57
C GLY A 83 -15.85 -10.91 7.28
N GLN A 84 -15.15 -10.41 6.26
CA GLN A 84 -15.11 -10.91 4.89
C GLN A 84 -16.38 -10.62 4.07
N ALA A 85 -16.44 -9.43 3.47
CA ALA A 85 -17.24 -9.23 2.26
C ALA A 85 -16.39 -9.56 1.02
N LYS A 86 -17.02 -10.24 0.06
CA LYS A 86 -16.50 -10.77 -1.21
C LYS A 86 -15.54 -9.83 -1.95
N ASP A 87 -14.64 -10.38 -2.76
CA ASP A 87 -13.64 -9.62 -3.55
C ASP A 87 -14.23 -8.46 -4.37
N ASP A 88 -15.45 -8.60 -4.91
CA ASP A 88 -16.18 -7.53 -5.62
C ASP A 88 -16.48 -6.28 -4.77
N SER A 89 -16.45 -6.40 -3.43
CA SER A 89 -16.69 -5.28 -2.52
C SER A 89 -15.48 -4.37 -2.34
N LEU A 90 -14.26 -4.83 -2.67
CA LEU A 90 -13.03 -4.06 -2.48
C LEU A 90 -12.94 -2.89 -3.47
N GLU A 91 -13.38 -3.10 -4.71
CA GLU A 91 -13.45 -2.03 -5.71
C GLU A 91 -14.37 -0.89 -5.25
N GLN A 92 -15.53 -1.23 -4.68
CA GLN A 92 -16.51 -0.26 -4.20
C GLN A 92 -16.01 0.57 -3.02
N LEU A 93 -15.14 0.00 -2.17
CA LEU A 93 -14.51 0.71 -1.06
C LEU A 93 -13.60 1.84 -1.56
N LEU A 94 -12.85 1.62 -2.65
CA LEU A 94 -11.99 2.65 -3.24
C LEU A 94 -12.77 3.82 -3.85
N LEU A 95 -14.07 3.66 -4.09
CA LEU A 95 -14.94 4.72 -4.61
C LEU A 95 -15.48 5.66 -3.52
N LEU A 96 -15.31 5.31 -2.24
CA LEU A 96 -15.91 6.06 -1.13
C LEU A 96 -15.24 7.42 -0.88
N GLY A 97 -13.98 7.60 -1.32
CA GLY A 97 -13.20 8.80 -1.01
C GLY A 97 -12.79 8.87 0.47
N GLU A 98 -12.66 7.72 1.13
CA GLU A 98 -12.28 7.59 2.54
C GLU A 98 -10.92 6.91 2.67
N GLU A 99 -10.07 7.44 3.54
CA GLU A 99 -8.75 6.86 3.80
C GLU A 99 -8.86 5.50 4.49
N GLU A 100 -9.79 5.34 5.44
CA GLU A 100 -10.00 4.06 6.14
C GLU A 100 -10.47 2.96 5.19
N ALA A 101 -11.21 3.32 4.14
CA ALA A 101 -11.62 2.37 3.11
C ALA A 101 -10.42 1.90 2.28
N VAL A 102 -9.49 2.80 1.95
CA VAL A 102 -8.25 2.44 1.26
C VAL A 102 -7.39 1.53 2.14
N VAL A 103 -7.19 1.87 3.41
CA VAL A 103 -6.46 1.03 4.37
C VAL A 103 -7.08 -0.36 4.47
N ALA A 104 -8.41 -0.44 4.55
CA ALA A 104 -9.12 -1.72 4.59
C ALA A 104 -8.87 -2.58 3.34
N VAL A 105 -8.86 -1.97 2.15
CA VAL A 105 -8.56 -2.67 0.89
C VAL A 105 -7.12 -3.20 0.89
N VAL A 106 -6.16 -2.39 1.32
CA VAL A 106 -4.74 -2.78 1.40
C VAL A 106 -4.53 -3.98 2.33
N HIS A 107 -5.31 -4.09 3.41
CA HIS A 107 -5.23 -5.21 4.36
C HIS A 107 -6.02 -6.44 3.94
N ALA A 108 -6.85 -6.35 2.88
CA ALA A 108 -7.68 -7.46 2.44
C ALA A 108 -6.84 -8.65 1.95
N ALA A 109 -7.34 -9.87 2.19
CA ALA A 109 -6.68 -11.08 1.73
C ALA A 109 -6.73 -11.25 0.20
N GLY A 110 -7.83 -10.82 -0.42
CA GLY A 110 -8.07 -10.88 -1.87
C GLY A 110 -7.51 -9.69 -2.66
N LEU A 111 -6.52 -8.96 -2.13
CA LEU A 111 -5.92 -7.83 -2.83
C LEU A 111 -5.17 -8.31 -4.09
N SER A 112 -5.68 -7.92 -5.26
CA SER A 112 -5.02 -8.11 -6.55
C SER A 112 -4.05 -6.98 -6.87
N ASP A 113 -3.17 -7.20 -7.85
CA ASP A 113 -2.21 -6.18 -8.32
C ASP A 113 -2.91 -4.91 -8.84
N GLU A 114 -4.00 -5.07 -9.61
CA GLU A 114 -4.77 -3.93 -10.13
C GLU A 114 -5.51 -3.17 -9.00
N LEU A 115 -6.01 -3.87 -7.98
CA LEU A 115 -6.58 -3.21 -6.80
C LEU A 115 -5.50 -2.47 -6.00
N ALA A 116 -4.30 -3.06 -5.88
CA ALA A 116 -3.16 -2.43 -5.23
C ALA A 116 -2.76 -1.15 -5.98
N ARG A 117 -2.73 -1.15 -7.32
CA ARG A 117 -2.47 0.04 -8.14
C ARG A 117 -3.47 1.17 -7.86
N ARG A 118 -4.77 0.85 -7.78
CA ARG A 118 -5.83 1.83 -7.48
C ARG A 118 -5.73 2.36 -6.05
N ALA A 119 -5.48 1.48 -5.07
CA ALA A 119 -5.29 1.87 -3.68
C ALA A 119 -4.02 2.72 -3.48
N TRP A 120 -2.94 2.37 -4.19
CA TRP A 120 -1.68 3.10 -4.20
C TRP A 120 -1.85 4.51 -4.75
N TRP A 121 -2.62 4.66 -5.84
CA TRP A 121 -2.98 5.96 -6.39
C TRP A 121 -3.74 6.84 -5.38
N CYS A 122 -4.62 6.24 -4.57
CA CYS A 122 -5.32 6.98 -3.51
C CYS A 122 -4.40 7.38 -2.36
N MET A 123 -3.55 6.47 -1.87
CA MET A 123 -2.79 6.69 -0.64
C MET A 123 -1.39 6.06 -0.71
N PRO A 124 -0.41 6.74 -1.34
CA PRO A 124 0.95 6.23 -1.53
C PRO A 124 1.82 6.43 -0.27
N THR A 125 1.62 5.60 0.76
CA THR A 125 2.37 5.65 2.02
C THR A 125 3.29 4.45 2.19
N ALA A 126 4.39 4.59 2.94
CA ALA A 126 5.31 3.47 3.20
C ALA A 126 4.63 2.32 3.94
N GLU A 127 3.72 2.62 4.85
CA GLU A 127 2.92 1.60 5.55
C GLU A 127 2.07 0.79 4.56
N ASN A 128 1.37 1.45 3.65
CA ASN A 128 0.59 0.77 2.62
C ASN A 128 1.48 -0.07 1.70
N ALA A 129 2.62 0.47 1.24
CA ALA A 129 3.55 -0.28 0.41
C ALA A 129 4.05 -1.57 1.09
N ARG A 130 4.44 -1.48 2.37
CA ARG A 130 4.81 -2.67 3.17
C ARG A 130 3.68 -3.69 3.23
N ARG A 131 2.46 -3.27 3.53
CA ARG A 131 1.28 -4.16 3.62
C ARG A 131 0.91 -4.80 2.28
N MET A 132 0.96 -4.04 1.19
CA MET A 132 0.71 -4.55 -0.17
C MET A 132 1.74 -5.61 -0.57
N LEU A 133 3.03 -5.41 -0.23
CA LEU A 133 4.11 -6.34 -0.53
C LEU A 133 4.09 -7.63 0.30
N GLU A 134 3.19 -7.77 1.29
CA GLU A 134 2.92 -9.05 1.94
C GLU A 134 2.08 -9.99 1.05
N LYS A 135 1.47 -9.47 -0.03
CA LYS A 135 0.55 -10.22 -0.89
C LYS A 135 1.29 -10.78 -2.10
N PRO A 136 1.30 -12.12 -2.31
CA PRO A 136 1.97 -12.72 -3.46
C PRO A 136 1.49 -12.16 -4.80
N ALA A 137 0.18 -11.88 -4.94
CA ALA A 137 -0.39 -11.34 -6.17
C ALA A 137 0.20 -9.98 -6.56
N VAL A 138 0.56 -9.13 -5.59
CA VAL A 138 1.17 -7.82 -5.81
C VAL A 138 2.67 -7.98 -6.08
N VAL A 139 3.34 -8.85 -5.34
CA VAL A 139 4.78 -9.14 -5.52
C VAL A 139 5.07 -9.70 -6.92
N SER A 140 4.19 -10.58 -7.42
CA SER A 140 4.31 -11.13 -8.78
C SER A 140 3.83 -10.18 -9.89
N GLY A 141 3.19 -9.07 -9.52
CA GLY A 141 2.57 -8.12 -10.45
C GLY A 141 3.48 -6.94 -10.79
N GLU A 142 2.92 -5.94 -11.47
CA GLU A 142 3.68 -4.74 -11.87
C GLU A 142 3.92 -3.82 -10.67
N MET A 143 3.06 -3.87 -9.65
CA MET A 143 3.21 -3.00 -8.47
C MET A 143 4.36 -3.43 -7.56
N GLY A 144 4.75 -4.70 -7.54
CA GLY A 144 5.82 -5.20 -6.67
C GLY A 144 7.10 -4.35 -6.75
N PRO A 145 7.73 -4.22 -7.94
CA PRO A 145 8.94 -3.42 -8.11
C PRO A 145 8.73 -1.92 -7.81
N ILE A 146 7.56 -1.37 -8.17
CA ILE A 146 7.22 0.05 -7.94
C ILE A 146 7.19 0.35 -6.43
N LEU A 147 6.50 -0.51 -5.67
CA LEU A 147 6.38 -0.38 -4.22
C LEU A 147 7.72 -0.60 -3.51
N ALA A 148 8.51 -1.58 -3.96
CA ALA A 148 9.82 -1.86 -3.40
C ALA A 148 10.80 -0.69 -3.63
N ALA A 149 10.83 -0.14 -4.85
CA ALA A 149 11.64 1.04 -5.16
C ALA A 149 11.24 2.24 -4.28
N PHE A 150 9.94 2.49 -4.13
CA PHE A 150 9.43 3.54 -3.25
C PHE A 150 9.89 3.35 -1.80
N LEU A 151 9.83 2.13 -1.25
CA LEU A 151 10.28 1.85 0.10
C LEU A 151 11.78 2.16 0.27
N VAL A 152 12.61 1.78 -0.69
CA VAL A 152 14.06 2.05 -0.65
C VAL A 152 14.36 3.55 -0.72
N GLU A 153 13.62 4.30 -1.53
CA GLU A 153 13.73 5.76 -1.61
C GLU A 153 13.28 6.47 -0.33
N ASN A 154 12.29 5.91 0.37
CA ASN A 154 11.73 6.48 1.59
C ASN A 154 12.52 6.14 2.87
N LEU A 155 13.25 5.02 2.87
CA LEU A 155 14.06 4.55 4.00
C LEU A 155 14.97 5.59 4.70
N PRO A 156 15.63 6.55 4.00
CA PRO A 156 16.39 7.61 4.65
C PRO A 156 15.57 8.45 5.64
N PHE A 157 14.28 8.65 5.35
CA PHE A 157 13.34 9.47 6.13
C PHE A 157 12.59 8.68 7.20
N GLU A 158 12.65 7.34 7.16
CA GLU A 158 12.07 6.50 8.21
C GLU A 158 12.89 6.67 9.50
N GLU A 159 12.19 6.81 10.63
CA GLU A 159 12.79 6.95 11.96
C GLU A 159 12.54 5.71 12.82
N ASP A 160 11.43 5.02 12.62
CA ASP A 160 11.09 3.80 13.36
C ASP A 160 11.92 2.60 12.89
N ALA A 161 12.62 1.96 13.82
CA ALA A 161 13.53 0.87 13.51
C ALA A 161 12.78 -0.37 12.97
N LEU A 162 11.58 -0.66 13.47
CA LEU A 162 10.78 -1.79 12.99
C LEU A 162 10.29 -1.54 11.56
N ALA A 163 9.81 -0.32 11.28
CA ALA A 163 9.42 0.09 9.94
C ALA A 163 10.58 0.04 8.94
N MET A 164 11.81 0.39 9.35
CA MET A 164 13.00 0.18 8.52
C MET A 164 13.23 -1.29 8.21
N ILE A 165 13.17 -2.17 9.22
CA ILE A 165 13.37 -3.61 9.07
C ILE A 165 12.35 -4.18 8.10
N ASP A 166 11.07 -3.88 8.31
CA ASP A 166 9.98 -4.37 7.47
C ASP A 166 10.10 -3.85 6.03
N SER A 167 10.53 -2.59 5.85
CA SER A 167 10.72 -2.01 4.51
C SER A 167 11.87 -2.66 3.75
N VAL A 168 13.00 -2.89 4.42
CA VAL A 168 14.15 -3.60 3.85
C VAL A 168 13.76 -5.04 3.51
N ARG A 169 13.09 -5.75 4.43
CA ARG A 169 12.63 -7.12 4.21
C ARG A 169 11.68 -7.18 3.00
N ALA A 170 10.70 -6.29 2.94
CA ALA A 170 9.72 -6.27 1.86
C ALA A 170 10.36 -5.96 0.49
N ALA A 171 11.33 -5.04 0.44
CA ALA A 171 12.01 -4.66 -0.79
C ALA A 171 12.99 -5.72 -1.30
N LEU A 172 13.56 -6.56 -0.42
CA LEU A 172 14.50 -7.62 -0.77
C LEU A 172 13.85 -8.92 -1.25
N GLN A 173 12.53 -8.94 -1.44
CA GLN A 173 11.88 -10.09 -2.04
C GLN A 173 12.42 -10.36 -3.46
N PRO A 174 12.48 -11.63 -3.90
CA PRO A 174 13.08 -12.01 -5.16
C PRO A 174 12.50 -11.22 -6.36
N GLY A 175 13.37 -10.58 -7.14
CA GLY A 175 12.99 -9.88 -8.37
C GLY A 175 12.38 -8.49 -8.20
N LEU A 176 12.23 -7.97 -6.98
CA LEU A 176 11.63 -6.65 -6.76
C LEU A 176 12.60 -5.47 -6.92
N ILE A 177 13.88 -5.67 -6.61
CA ILE A 177 14.92 -4.64 -6.76
C ILE A 177 16.11 -5.20 -7.53
N SER A 178 16.87 -4.31 -8.18
CA SER A 178 18.12 -4.68 -8.86
C SER A 178 19.24 -5.01 -7.87
N ASP A 179 20.23 -5.77 -8.32
CA ASP A 179 21.42 -6.06 -7.53
C ASP A 179 22.18 -4.78 -7.16
N GLU A 180 22.22 -3.78 -8.04
CA GLU A 180 22.80 -2.47 -7.76
C GLU A 180 22.11 -1.79 -6.55
N MET A 181 20.78 -1.81 -6.53
CA MET A 181 20.00 -1.25 -5.42
C MET A 181 20.22 -2.03 -4.13
N ARG A 182 20.28 -3.37 -4.22
CA ARG A 182 20.58 -4.27 -3.12
C ARG A 182 21.95 -3.98 -2.50
N HIS A 183 23.00 -3.85 -3.30
CA HIS A 183 24.35 -3.51 -2.81
C HIS A 183 24.41 -2.10 -2.21
N SER A 184 23.73 -1.13 -2.82
CA SER A 184 23.61 0.23 -2.29
C SER A 184 22.93 0.25 -0.91
N LEU A 185 21.86 -0.53 -0.75
CA LEU A 185 21.13 -0.66 0.51
C LEU A 185 21.99 -1.33 1.59
N TRP A 186 22.75 -2.37 1.22
CA TRP A 186 23.71 -3.02 2.11
C TRP A 186 24.81 -2.08 2.58
N ALA A 187 25.38 -1.27 1.69
CA ALA A 187 26.39 -0.28 2.05
C ALA A 187 25.87 0.73 3.08
N LYS A 188 24.60 1.14 2.95
CA LYS A 188 23.92 2.05 3.89
C LYS A 188 23.63 1.40 5.25
N ALA A 189 23.55 0.07 5.34
CA ALA A 189 23.29 -0.64 6.60
C ALA A 189 24.39 -0.40 7.66
N LYS A 190 25.61 -0.02 7.25
CA LYS A 190 26.68 0.42 8.17
C LYS A 190 26.25 1.59 9.05
N MET A 191 25.40 2.49 8.55
CA MET A 191 24.93 3.66 9.28
C MET A 191 23.66 3.39 10.09
N LYS A 192 22.79 2.49 9.62
CA LYS A 192 21.54 2.11 10.30
C LYS A 192 21.49 0.59 10.48
N SER A 193 21.81 0.11 11.68
CA SER A 193 21.88 -1.32 12.01
C SER A 193 20.57 -2.08 11.78
N ALA A 194 19.42 -1.41 11.86
CA ALA A 194 18.11 -1.96 11.52
C ALA A 194 18.07 -2.58 10.12
N TYR A 195 18.84 -2.05 9.16
CA TYR A 195 18.85 -2.59 7.80
C TYR A 195 19.47 -3.98 7.77
N TYR A 196 20.52 -4.24 8.56
CA TYR A 196 21.11 -5.59 8.65
C TYR A 196 20.09 -6.63 9.12
N VAL A 197 19.22 -6.26 10.08
CA VAL A 197 18.16 -7.16 10.53
C VAL A 197 17.17 -7.45 9.40
N GLY A 198 16.81 -6.43 8.60
CA GLY A 198 15.98 -6.62 7.40
C GLY A 198 16.62 -7.58 6.38
N PHE A 199 17.93 -7.44 6.13
CA PHE A 199 18.68 -8.36 5.27
C PHE A 199 18.69 -9.79 5.82
N LEU A 200 18.93 -9.97 7.13
CA LEU A 200 18.93 -11.28 7.77
C LEU A 200 17.56 -11.96 7.72
N GLN A 201 16.47 -11.19 7.77
CA GLN A 201 15.11 -11.73 7.66
C GLN A 201 14.74 -12.12 6.22
N ALA A 202 15.25 -11.39 5.22
CA ALA A 202 14.91 -11.64 3.82
C ALA A 202 15.84 -12.67 3.15
N LEU A 203 17.15 -12.56 3.41
CA LEU A 203 18.22 -13.28 2.70
C LEU A 203 19.28 -13.74 3.71
N PRO A 204 18.95 -14.65 4.65
CA PRO A 204 19.89 -15.09 5.67
C PRO A 204 21.15 -15.76 5.08
N ASP A 205 20.98 -16.51 3.99
CA ASP A 205 22.05 -17.32 3.38
C ASP A 205 22.69 -16.64 2.14
N ASP A 206 22.14 -15.52 1.69
CA ASP A 206 22.59 -14.78 0.49
C ASP A 206 22.79 -13.31 0.85
N LEU A 207 23.70 -13.03 1.78
CA LEU A 207 24.04 -11.65 2.13
C LEU A 207 24.99 -11.06 1.07
N PRO A 208 24.87 -9.76 0.69
CA PRO A 208 25.74 -9.12 -0.32
C PRO A 208 27.21 -8.94 0.10
N ALA A 209 27.65 -9.60 1.17
CA ALA A 209 28.98 -9.46 1.73
C ALA A 209 29.93 -10.46 1.07
N GLU A 210 30.87 -9.97 0.26
CA GLU A 210 32.01 -10.75 -0.19
C GLU A 210 33.04 -10.84 0.93
N VAL A 211 32.80 -11.71 1.91
CA VAL A 211 33.80 -12.05 2.93
C VAL A 211 34.35 -13.43 2.60
N GLY A 212 35.67 -13.50 2.36
CA GLY A 212 36.35 -14.79 2.22
C GLY A 212 36.15 -15.65 3.46
N ALA A 213 36.07 -16.97 3.27
CA ALA A 213 35.96 -17.90 4.37
C ALA A 213 37.08 -17.67 5.40
N HIS A 214 36.75 -17.78 6.68
CA HIS A 214 37.76 -17.70 7.74
C HIS A 214 38.84 -18.77 7.51
N VAL A 215 40.09 -18.49 7.89
CA VAL A 215 41.22 -19.40 7.69
C VAL A 215 40.98 -20.80 8.30
N ASP A 216 40.17 -20.87 9.35
CA ASP A 216 39.82 -22.11 10.05
C ASP A 216 38.58 -22.82 9.48
N TYR A 217 37.92 -22.26 8.46
CA TYR A 217 36.66 -22.79 7.92
C TYR A 217 36.80 -24.25 7.49
N GLU A 218 37.82 -24.58 6.68
CA GLU A 218 38.04 -25.95 6.20
C GLU A 218 38.33 -26.93 7.36
N ASN A 219 39.12 -26.50 8.34
CA ASN A 219 39.46 -27.31 9.52
C ASN A 219 38.22 -27.63 10.39
N LEU A 220 37.39 -26.61 10.65
CA LEU A 220 36.15 -26.77 11.42
C LEU A 220 35.10 -27.56 10.64
N LYS A 221 34.95 -27.30 9.34
CA LYS A 221 34.03 -28.03 8.47
C LYS A 221 34.35 -29.52 8.47
N GLN A 222 35.62 -29.90 8.37
CA GLN A 222 36.02 -31.30 8.39
C GLN A 222 35.68 -31.98 9.73
N LYS A 223 35.95 -31.33 10.87
CA LYS A 223 35.60 -31.85 12.21
C LYS A 223 34.10 -31.95 12.46
N LEU A 224 33.32 -31.03 11.89
CA LEU A 224 31.86 -31.01 12.02
C LEU A 224 31.18 -31.99 11.06
N THR A 225 31.76 -32.24 9.89
CA THR A 225 31.20 -33.18 8.91
C THR A 225 31.07 -34.57 9.52
N ASP A 226 32.10 -35.03 10.25
CA ASP A 226 32.11 -36.33 10.93
C ASP A 226 30.99 -36.46 11.99
N LEU A 227 30.57 -35.35 12.60
CA LEU A 227 29.49 -35.29 13.59
C LEU A 227 28.09 -35.21 12.96
N VAL A 228 27.98 -34.68 11.73
CA VAL A 228 26.72 -34.57 10.98
C VAL A 228 26.44 -35.85 10.17
N SER A 229 27.48 -36.61 9.82
CA SER A 229 27.35 -37.93 9.17
C SER A 229 27.09 -39.09 10.13
N LEU A 230 26.95 -38.83 11.43
CA LEU A 230 26.51 -39.79 12.44
C LEU A 230 24.97 -39.75 12.57
N ASP A 231 24.28 -40.14 11.49
CA ASP A 231 22.88 -40.59 11.49
C ASP A 231 22.76 -41.84 10.59
#